data_AF-A0AA42YHC2-F1
#
_entry.id   AF-A0AA42YHC2-F1
#
_cell.length_a   1.000
_cell.length_b   1.000
_cell.length_c   1.000
_cell.angle_alpha   90.00
_cell.angle_beta   90.00
_cell.angle_gamma   90.00
#
_symmetry.space_group_name_H-M   'P 1'
#
loop_
_entity.id
_entity.type
_entity.pdbx_description
1 polymer ?
#
loop_
_entity_poly.entity_id
_entity_poly.type
_entity_poly.pdbx_seq_one_letter_code
_entity_poly.pdbx_strand_id
1 'polypeptide(L)' 'MREQGCVVVFSKPAVPGTVKTRLIGELSAEQTAKLHQAFLDDLVARLGASDHAVWLAWALAEGEE' A
#
# COMPACT_ATOMS: atom_id res chain seq x y z
N MET A 1 8.12 -2.61 -30.58
CA MET A 1 7.38 -2.37 -29.34
C MET A 1 8.27 -2.83 -28.19
N ARG A 2 8.65 -1.94 -27.26
CA ARG A 2 9.13 -2.43 -25.97
C ARG A 2 7.92 -3.03 -25.26
N GLU A 3 8.04 -4.26 -24.78
CA GLU A 3 7.04 -4.80 -23.86
C GLU A 3 6.96 -3.85 -22.66
N GLN A 4 5.79 -3.27 -22.43
CA GLN A 4 5.56 -2.43 -21.26
C GLN A 4 5.75 -3.31 -20.03
N GLY A 5 6.74 -2.99 -19.20
CA GLY A 5 7.01 -3.76 -17.99
C GLY A 5 5.83 -3.69 -17.01
N CYS A 6 5.78 -4.62 -16.07
CA CYS A 6 4.75 -4.66 -15.04
C CYS A 6 5.36 -4.34 -13.68
N VAL A 7 4.70 -3.49 -12.90
CA VAL A 7 5.02 -3.23 -11.50
C VAL A 7 3.89 -3.77 -10.63
N VAL A 8 4.24 -4.67 -9.70
CA VAL A 8 3.30 -5.20 -8.71
C VAL A 8 3.68 -4.64 -7.35
N VAL A 9 2.77 -3.87 -6.76
CA VAL A 9 2.90 -3.30 -5.42
C VAL A 9 2.24 -4.25 -4.43
N PHE A 10 3.01 -4.78 -3.49
CA PHE A 10 2.47 -5.59 -2.40
C PHE A 10 2.27 -4.72 -1.16
N SER A 11 1.07 -4.73 -0.60
CA SER A 11 0.76 -3.99 0.62
C SER A 11 -0.23 -4.76 1.49
N LYS A 12 -0.26 -4.45 2.79
CA LYS A 12 -1.30 -4.92 3.70
C LYS A 12 -2.42 -3.86 3.78
N PRO A 13 -3.71 -4.25 3.89
CA PRO A 13 -4.79 -3.30 4.11
C PRO A 13 -4.50 -2.36 5.29
N ALA A 14 -4.88 -1.09 5.14
CA ALA A 14 -4.63 -0.04 6.12
C ALA A 14 -5.59 -0.14 7.33
N VAL A 15 -5.49 -1.23 8.09
CA VAL A 15 -6.29 -1.43 9.30
C VAL A 15 -5.51 -0.95 10.53
N PRO A 16 -6.12 -0.16 11.45
CA PRO A 16 -5.46 0.28 12.67
C PRO A 16 -4.83 -0.89 13.44
N GLY A 17 -3.57 -0.73 13.85
CA GLY A 17 -2.84 -1.74 14.62
C GLY A 17 -2.26 -2.89 13.79
N THR A 18 -2.49 -2.95 12.47
CA THR A 18 -1.98 -4.05 11.63
C THR A 18 -0.84 -3.64 10.69
N VAL A 19 -0.68 -2.32 10.46
CA VAL A 19 0.36 -1.72 9.62
C VAL A 19 1.22 -0.75 10.40
N LYS A 20 2.51 -0.70 10.06
CA LYS A 20 3.50 0.24 10.62
C LYS A 20 3.43 0.37 12.15
N THR A 21 3.21 -0.74 12.86
CA THR A 21 2.94 -0.77 14.30
C THR A 21 4.05 -0.16 15.16
N ARG A 22 5.29 -0.10 14.66
CA ARG A 22 6.41 0.60 15.32
C ARG A 22 6.24 2.12 15.42
N LEU A 23 5.34 2.71 14.64
CA LEU A 23 4.97 4.13 14.73
C LEU A 23 3.91 4.39 15.80
N ILE A 24 3.26 3.33 16.30
CA ILE A 24 2.25 3.45 17.36
C ILE A 24 2.97 3.79 18.67
N GLY A 25 2.57 4.89 19.29
CA GLY A 25 3.24 5.52 20.42
C GLY A 25 3.58 6.98 20.11
N GLU A 26 4.17 7.23 18.95
CA GLU A 26 4.32 8.57 18.38
C GLU A 26 3.05 9.02 17.64
N LEU A 27 2.35 8.06 17.03
CA LEU A 27 1.05 8.24 16.39
C LEU A 27 0.02 7.26 17.00
N SER A 28 -1.26 7.58 16.87
CA SER A 28 -2.33 6.61 17.15
C SER A 28 -2.35 5.50 16.10
N ALA A 29 -3.01 4.38 16.41
CA ALA A 29 -3.20 3.28 15.46
C ALA A 29 -3.96 3.75 14.19
N GLU A 30 -4.94 4.64 14.37
CA GLU A 30 -5.74 5.24 13.29
C GLU A 30 -4.91 6.20 12.44
N GLN A 31 -4.09 7.05 13.08
CA GLN A 31 -3.18 7.94 12.36
C GLN A 31 -2.16 7.14 11.55
N THR A 32 -1.64 6.07 12.13
CA THR A 32 -0.69 5.16 11.47
C THR A 32 -1.32 4.50 10.24
N ALA A 33 -2.55 3.97 10.37
CA ALA A 33 -3.28 3.39 9.25
C ALA A 33 -3.58 4.42 8.15
N LYS A 34 -4.05 5.62 8.52
CA LYS A 34 -4.30 6.73 7.57
C LYS A 34 -3.03 7.15 6.83
N LEU A 35 -1.90 7.24 7.54
CA LEU A 35 -0.62 7.59 6.95
C LEU A 35 -0.14 6.52 5.96
N HIS A 36 -0.28 5.25 6.32
CA HIS A 36 0.04 4.13 5.42
C HIS A 36 -0.82 4.15 4.16
N GLN A 37 -2.13 4.40 4.29
CA GLN A 37 -3.03 4.52 3.14
C GLN A 37 -2.63 5.70 2.24
N ALA A 38 -2.36 6.88 2.80
CA ALA A 38 -1.95 8.05 2.03
C ALA A 38 -0.65 7.79 1.23
N PHE A 39 0.34 7.14 1.85
CA PHE A 39 1.58 6.78 1.15
C PHE A 39 1.36 5.77 0.02
N LEU A 40 0.43 4.83 0.22
CA LEU A 40 0.08 3.85 -0.81
C LEU A 40 -0.62 4.53 -1.98
N ASP A 41 -1.58 5.41 -1.71
CA ASP A 41 -2.31 6.17 -2.73
C ASP A 41 -1.36 7.04 -3.54
N ASP A 42 -0.45 7.77 -2.88
CA ASP A 42 0.57 8.59 -3.53
C ASP A 42 1.51 7.77 -4.41
N LEU A 43 1.93 6.59 -3.93
CA LEU A 43 2.79 5.67 -4.69
C LEU A 43 2.06 5.15 -5.94
N VAL A 44 0.83 4.66 -5.79
CA VAL A 44 0.04 4.13 -6.90
C VAL A 44 -0.25 5.23 -7.93
N ALA A 45 -0.59 6.44 -7.49
CA ALA A 45 -0.79 7.58 -8.39
C ALA A 45 0.48 7.91 -9.19
N ARG A 46 1.66 7.89 -8.55
CA ARG A 46 2.94 8.11 -9.23
C ARG A 46 3.29 7.00 -10.23
N LEU A 47 3.01 5.75 -9.89
CA LEU A 47 3.27 4.60 -10.77
C LEU A 47 2.29 4.56 -11.95
N GLY A 48 1.03 4.92 -11.74
CA GLY A 48 0.01 5.00 -12.79
C GLY A 48 0.28 6.08 -13.85
N ALA A 49 1.17 7.03 -13.57
CA ALA A 49 1.66 8.00 -14.55
C ALA A 49 2.84 7.48 -15.41
N SER A 50 3.27 6.24 -15.23
CA SER A 50 4.36 5.62 -16.00
C SER A 50 3.83 4.75 -17.14
N ASP A 51 4.72 4.35 -18.07
CA ASP A 51 4.39 3.44 -19.19
C ASP A 51 4.26 1.95 -18.76
N HIS A 52 4.19 1.66 -17.46
CA HIS A 52 4.10 0.29 -16.93
C HIS A 52 2.66 -0.05 -16.56
N ALA A 53 2.30 -1.33 -16.72
CA ALA A 53 1.10 -1.85 -16.07
C ALA A 53 1.33 -1.89 -14.54
N VAL A 54 0.36 -1.38 -13.77
CA VAL A 54 0.45 -1.31 -12.30
C VAL A 54 -0.63 -2.18 -11.66
N TRP A 55 -0.21 -3.05 -10.74
CA TRP A 55 -1.11 -3.92 -9.97
C TRP A 55 -0.86 -3.73 -8.48
N LEU A 56 -1.94 -3.60 -7.70
CA LEU A 56 -1.89 -3.63 -6.24
C LEU A 56 -2.34 -5.00 -5.74
N ALA A 57 -1.46 -5.70 -5.04
CA ALA A 57 -1.70 -7.01 -4.44
C ALA A 57 -1.76 -6.89 -2.91
N TRP A 58 -2.84 -7.39 -2.33
CA TRP A 58 -3.08 -7.35 -0.89
C TRP A 58 -2.48 -8.57 -0.17
N ALA A 59 -1.62 -8.31 0.82
CA ALA A 59 -1.11 -9.31 1.75
C ALA A 59 -2.11 -9.52 2.89
N LEU A 60 -3.15 -10.28 2.59
CA LEU A 60 -4.22 -10.65 3.52
C LEU A 60 -3.72 -11.69 4.52
N ALA A 61 -4.18 -11.57 5.77
CA ALA A 61 -4.05 -12.66 6.73
C ALA A 61 -5.06 -13.79 6.40
N GLU A 62 -4.85 -14.97 6.99
CA GLU A 62 -5.79 -16.08 6.86
C GLU A 62 -7.20 -15.64 7.32
N GLY A 63 -8.18 -15.70 6.42
CA GLY A 63 -9.57 -15.31 6.68
C GLY A 63 -9.95 -13.85 6.37
N GLU A 64 -9.04 -13.03 5.84
CA GLU A 64 -9.36 -11.70 5.29
C GLU A 64 -9.70 -11.83 3.78
N GLU A 65 -10.75 -11.14 3.30
CA GLU A 65 -11.15 -11.04 1.88
C GLU A 65 -10.89 -9.63 1.30
#